data_AF-A0A953U9I5-F1
#
_entry.id   AF-A0A953U9I5-F1
#
_cell.length_a   1.000
_cell.length_b   1.000
_cell.length_c   1.000
_cell.angle_alpha   90.00
_cell.angle_beta   90.00
_cell.angle_gamma   90.00
#
_symmetry.space_group_name_H-M   'P 1'
#
loop_
_entity.id
_entity.type
_entity.pdbx_description
1 polymer ?
#
loop_
_entity_poly.entity_id
_entity_poly.type
_entity_poly.pdbx_seq_one_letter_code
_entity_poly.pdbx_strand_id
1 'polypeptide(L)'
;MTADVLLFRISLGAAFLLLAAFAAVIAGKMWRGDILLDGLLDSKDATGERSFSPARLQLLIITLAVAADYVHQVWISPQRSSLPSLSKEVIAALGGSQAIYLGAKWYALLIEPFLRNLTRR
;
A
#
# COMPACT_ATOMS: atom_id res chain seq x y z
N MET A 1 -13.23 -6.96 -37.54
CA MET A 1 -12.32 -6.70 -36.39
C MET A 1 -11.38 -5.59 -36.81
N THR A 2 -11.51 -4.39 -36.24
CA THR A 2 -10.79 -3.18 -36.71
C THR A 2 -9.35 -3.16 -36.18
N ALA A 3 -8.41 -2.61 -36.96
CA ALA A 3 -6.98 -2.55 -36.61
C ALA A 3 -6.72 -1.92 -35.23
N ASP A 4 -7.54 -0.95 -34.84
CA ASP A 4 -7.47 -0.27 -33.53
C ASP A 4 -7.72 -1.20 -32.35
N VAL A 5 -8.56 -2.23 -32.52
CA VAL A 5 -8.82 -3.24 -31.49
C VAL A 5 -7.61 -4.16 -31.32
N LEU A 6 -6.95 -4.52 -32.42
CA LEU A 6 -5.75 -5.34 -32.38
C LEU A 6 -4.60 -4.59 -31.69
N LEU A 7 -4.35 -3.33 -32.09
CA LEU A 7 -3.30 -2.49 -31.51
C LEU A 7 -3.50 -2.28 -30.00
N PHE A 8 -4.73 -2.04 -29.56
CA PHE A 8 -5.06 -1.88 -28.15
C PHE A 8 -4.78 -3.15 -27.32
N ARG A 9 -5.07 -4.34 -27.85
CA ARG A 9 -4.81 -5.60 -27.13
C ARG A 9 -3.32 -5.91 -27.05
N ILE A 10 -2.57 -5.61 -28.10
CA ILE A 10 -1.12 -5.77 -28.14
C ILE A 10 -0.45 -4.82 -27.14
N SER A 11 -0.85 -3.54 -27.11
CA SER A 11 -0.29 -2.57 -26.17
C SER A 11 -0.61 -2.92 -24.72
N LEU A 12 -1.83 -3.39 -24.44
CA LEU A 12 -2.21 -3.87 -23.12
C LEU A 12 -1.33 -5.05 -22.69
N GLY A 13 -1.17 -6.06 -23.56
CA GLY A 13 -0.31 -7.22 -23.28
C GLY A 13 1.16 -6.83 -23.05
N ALA A 14 1.69 -5.91 -23.85
CA ALA A 14 3.05 -5.39 -23.69
C ALA A 14 3.23 -4.62 -22.37
N ALA A 15 2.24 -3.82 -21.97
CA ALA A 15 2.26 -3.10 -20.69
C ALA A 15 2.26 -4.06 -19.50
N PHE A 16 1.42 -5.10 -19.52
CA PHE A 16 1.42 -6.13 -18.48
C PHE A 16 2.75 -6.88 -18.43
N LEU A 17 3.33 -7.24 -19.58
CA LEU A 17 4.62 -7.92 -19.63
C LEU A 17 5.74 -7.04 -19.07
N LEU A 18 5.74 -5.74 -19.38
CA LEU A 18 6.70 -4.78 -18.82
C LEU A 18 6.57 -4.67 -17.30
N LEU A 19 5.34 -4.51 -16.80
CA LEU A 19 5.07 -4.45 -15.36
C LEU A 19 5.49 -5.73 -14.65
N ALA A 20 5.20 -6.89 -15.22
CA ALA A 20 5.62 -8.18 -14.69
C ALA A 20 7.15 -8.32 -14.68
N ALA A 21 7.83 -7.86 -15.72
CA ALA A 21 9.30 -7.85 -15.77
C ALA A 21 9.90 -6.94 -14.69
N PHE A 22 9.37 -5.74 -14.48
CA PHE A 22 9.80 -4.86 -13.39
C PHE A 22 9.54 -5.48 -12.02
N ALA A 23 8.35 -6.06 -11.80
CA ALA A 23 8.03 -6.77 -10.57
C ALA A 23 9.02 -7.93 -10.31
N ALA A 24 9.34 -8.73 -11.33
CA ALA A 24 10.29 -9.82 -11.23
C ALA A 24 11.72 -9.35 -10.91
N VAL A 25 12.17 -8.24 -11.52
CA VAL A 25 13.49 -7.65 -11.23
C VAL A 25 13.55 -7.14 -9.79
N ILE A 26 12.52 -6.43 -9.33
CA ILE A 26 12.44 -5.91 -7.95
C ILE A 26 12.39 -7.08 -6.96
N ALA A 27 11.55 -8.08 -7.19
CA ALA A 27 11.46 -9.27 -6.35
C ALA A 27 12.81 -10.02 -6.30
N GLY A 28 13.50 -10.14 -7.44
CA GLY A 28 14.83 -10.72 -7.50
C GLY A 28 15.87 -9.92 -6.71
N LYS A 29 15.80 -8.58 -6.75
CA LYS A 29 16.67 -7.71 -5.94
C LYS A 29 16.35 -7.79 -4.44
N MET A 30 15.08 -7.91 -4.07
CA MET A 30 14.66 -8.15 -2.70
C MET A 30 15.19 -9.49 -2.18
N TRP A 31 15.08 -10.55 -2.98
CA TRP A 31 15.59 -11.89 -2.62
C TRP A 31 17.11 -11.92 -2.43
N ARG A 32 17.85 -11.20 -3.28
CA ARG A 32 19.31 -11.08 -3.16
C ARG A 32 19.77 -10.19 -2.01
N GLY A 33 18.86 -9.41 -1.40
CA GLY A 33 19.22 -8.42 -0.38
C GLY A 33 19.89 -7.17 -0.96
N ASP A 34 19.85 -6.96 -2.28
CA ASP A 34 20.36 -5.76 -2.95
C ASP A 34 19.54 -4.52 -2.54
N ILE A 35 18.29 -4.73 -2.11
CA ILE A 35 17.42 -3.70 -1.55
C ILE A 35 17.43 -3.89 -0.03
N LEU A 36 17.95 -2.91 0.70
CA LEU A 36 17.81 -2.85 2.15
C LEU A 36 16.33 -2.65 2.51
N LEU A 37 15.68 -3.74 2.87
CA LEU A 37 14.33 -3.74 3.48
C LEU A 37 14.41 -3.53 5.00
N ASP A 38 15.62 -3.47 5.55
CA ASP A 38 15.88 -3.25 6.96
C ASP A 38 15.33 -1.88 7.41
N GLY A 39 14.45 -1.89 8.40
CA GLY A 39 13.75 -0.70 8.88
C GLY A 39 12.51 -0.27 8.08
N LEU A 40 12.12 -1.00 7.02
CA LEU A 40 10.91 -0.66 6.24
C LEU A 40 9.66 -0.62 7.12
N LEU A 41 9.54 -1.60 8.02
CA LEU A 41 8.44 -1.72 8.96
C LEU A 41 8.76 -1.17 10.34
N ASP A 42 9.97 -0.64 10.58
CA ASP A 42 10.36 -0.16 11.92
C ASP A 42 10.05 1.33 12.09
N SER A 43 9.37 1.66 13.18
CA SER A 43 9.33 3.02 13.68
C SER A 43 10.53 3.26 14.58
N LYS A 44 11.07 4.48 14.53
CA LYS A 44 12.06 4.93 15.49
C LYS A 44 11.30 5.45 16.70
N ASP A 45 11.50 4.85 17.86
CA ASP A 45 10.89 5.32 19.11
C ASP A 45 11.64 6.55 19.64
N ALA A 46 11.03 7.31 20.56
CA ALA A 46 11.61 8.54 21.13
C ALA A 46 12.95 8.30 21.86
N THR A 47 13.21 7.05 22.26
CA THR A 47 14.46 6.55 22.88
C THR A 47 15.50 6.07 21.85
N GLY A 48 15.19 6.10 20.55
CA GLY A 48 16.10 5.70 19.48
C GLY A 48 16.10 4.20 19.15
N GLU A 49 15.34 3.38 19.90
CA GLU A 49 15.20 1.95 19.60
C GLU A 49 14.29 1.72 18.39
N ARG A 50 14.66 0.75 17.55
CA ARG A 50 13.84 0.29 16.42
C ARG A 50 12.75 -0.61 16.97
N SER A 51 11.51 -0.18 16.83
CA SER A 51 10.34 -0.98 17.19
C SER A 51 9.45 -1.18 15.97
N PHE A 52 8.90 -2.38 15.84
CA PHE A 52 8.00 -2.72 14.74
C PHE A 52 6.81 -1.77 14.69
N SER A 53 6.45 -1.28 13.50
CA SER A 53 5.35 -0.35 13.25
C SER A 53 4.19 -1.05 12.55
N PRO A 54 3.15 -1.46 13.30
CA PRO A 54 1.95 -2.07 12.71
C PRO A 54 1.29 -1.20 11.63
N ALA A 55 1.41 0.12 11.77
CA ALA A 55 0.84 1.08 10.83
C ALA A 55 1.52 1.09 9.46
N ARG A 56 2.85 0.92 9.42
CA ARG A 56 3.58 0.82 8.15
C ARG A 56 3.25 -0.48 7.43
N LEU A 57 3.10 -1.57 8.19
CA LEU A 57 2.61 -2.84 7.64
C LEU A 57 1.19 -2.68 7.08
N GLN A 58 0.29 -2.06 7.84
CA GLN A 58 -1.09 -1.82 7.40
C GLN A 58 -1.13 -0.98 6.10
N LEU A 59 -0.35 0.10 6.04
CA LEU A 59 -0.27 0.94 4.85
C LEU A 59 0.28 0.15 3.64
N LEU A 60 1.33 -0.66 3.85
CA LEU A 60 1.90 -1.50 2.79
C LEU A 60 0.88 -2.53 2.25
N ILE A 61 0.18 -3.24 3.13
CA ILE A 61 -0.85 -4.22 2.76
C ILE A 61 -1.95 -3.55 1.95
N ILE A 62 -2.42 -2.39 2.41
CA ILE A 62 -3.44 -1.61 1.74
C ILE A 62 -2.98 -1.15 0.35
N THR A 63 -1.76 -0.61 0.25
CA THR A 63 -1.21 -0.18 -1.04
C THR A 63 -1.13 -1.36 -2.02
N LEU A 64 -0.68 -2.53 -1.56
CA LEU A 64 -0.61 -3.73 -2.38
C LEU A 64 -2.00 -4.22 -2.79
N ALA A 65 -2.98 -4.21 -1.88
CA ALA A 65 -4.34 -4.63 -2.16
C ALA A 65 -5.01 -3.72 -3.21
N VAL A 66 -4.88 -2.40 -3.05
CA VAL A 66 -5.40 -1.42 -4.02
C VAL A 66 -4.70 -1.56 -5.37
N ALA A 67 -3.38 -1.73 -5.38
CA ALA A 67 -2.64 -1.94 -6.63
C ALA A 67 -3.08 -3.22 -7.36
N ALA A 68 -3.26 -4.33 -6.63
CA ALA A 68 -3.75 -5.59 -7.19
C ALA A 68 -5.16 -5.45 -7.75
N ASP A 69 -6.06 -4.76 -7.05
CA ASP A 69 -7.42 -4.48 -7.51
C ASP A 69 -7.43 -3.66 -8.81
N TYR A 70 -6.59 -2.62 -8.90
CA TYR A 70 -6.41 -1.87 -10.15
C TYR A 70 -5.96 -2.74 -11.32
N VAL A 71 -4.93 -3.58 -11.11
CA VAL A 71 -4.40 -4.49 -12.13
C VAL A 71 -5.47 -5.48 -12.58
N HIS A 72 -6.25 -6.02 -11.63
CA HIS A 72 -7.34 -6.95 -11.90
C HIS A 72 -8.48 -6.30 -12.70
N GLN A 73 -8.90 -5.08 -12.34
CA GLN A 73 -9.94 -4.35 -13.06
C GLN A 73 -9.54 -4.02 -14.50
N VAL A 74 -8.28 -3.61 -14.72
CA VAL A 74 -7.75 -3.37 -16.07
C VAL A 74 -7.71 -4.65 -16.90
N TRP A 75 -7.42 -5.79 -16.28
CA TRP A 75 -7.37 -7.08 -16.96
C TRP A 75 -8.76 -7.59 -17.39
N ILE A 76 -9.75 -7.53 -16.49
CA ILE A 76 -11.10 -8.08 -16.74
C ILE A 76 -11.96 -7.12 -17.58
N SER A 77 -11.87 -5.82 -17.34
CA SER A 77 -12.72 -4.81 -17.98
C SER A 77 -11.88 -3.63 -18.48
N PRO A 78 -11.08 -3.83 -19.54
CA PRO A 78 -10.26 -2.77 -20.10
C PRO A 78 -11.12 -1.68 -20.73
N GLN A 79 -11.22 -0.53 -20.05
CA GLN A 79 -11.88 0.67 -20.56
C GLN A 79 -10.86 1.58 -21.25
N ARG A 80 -11.23 2.15 -22.41
CA ARG A 80 -10.35 3.06 -23.18
C ARG A 80 -10.43 4.52 -22.75
N SER A 81 -11.52 4.91 -22.11
CA SER A 81 -11.89 6.31 -21.87
C SER A 81 -11.80 6.75 -20.42
N SER A 82 -11.60 5.81 -19.49
CA SER A 82 -11.62 6.08 -18.05
C SER A 82 -10.73 5.11 -17.31
N LEU A 83 -10.10 5.61 -16.25
CA LEU A 83 -9.43 4.75 -15.27
C LEU A 83 -10.49 3.99 -14.46
N PRO A 84 -10.17 2.78 -13.99
CA PRO A 84 -11.06 2.05 -13.09
C PRO A 84 -11.36 2.89 -11.84
N SER A 85 -12.63 3.01 -11.50
CA SER A 85 -13.07 3.68 -10.28
C SER A 85 -12.98 2.69 -9.11
N LEU A 86 -12.31 3.07 -8.03
CA LEU A 86 -12.34 2.29 -6.80
C LEU A 86 -13.77 2.20 -6.25
N SER A 87 -14.13 1.02 -5.75
CA SER A 87 -15.43 0.80 -5.14
C SER A 87 -15.54 1.60 -3.82
N LYS A 88 -16.76 1.99 -3.46
CA LYS A 88 -17.00 2.79 -2.24
C LYS A 88 -16.58 2.03 -0.99
N GLU A 89 -16.65 0.70 -1.03
CA GLU A 89 -16.25 -0.21 0.04
C GLU A 89 -14.74 -0.15 0.29
N VAL A 90 -13.92 -0.12 -0.78
CA VAL A 90 -12.45 0.01 -0.66
C VAL A 90 -12.09 1.36 -0.06
N ILE A 91 -12.75 2.44 -0.50
CA ILE A 91 -12.53 3.78 0.04
C ILE A 91 -12.94 3.85 1.51
N ALA A 92 -14.07 3.25 1.89
CA ALA A 92 -14.54 3.20 3.26
C ALA A 92 -13.59 2.38 4.16
N ALA A 93 -13.14 1.21 3.68
CA ALA A 93 -12.16 0.39 4.41
C ALA A 93 -10.83 1.14 4.59
N LEU A 94 -10.34 1.80 3.55
CA LEU A 94 -9.14 2.64 3.59
C LEU A 94 -9.28 3.75 4.64
N GLY A 95 -10.37 4.53 4.56
CA GLY A 95 -10.66 5.63 5.47
C GLY A 95 -10.81 5.17 6.92
N GLY A 96 -11.53 4.07 7.16
CA GLY A 96 -11.68 3.48 8.48
C GLY A 96 -10.35 3.02 9.07
N SER A 97 -9.50 2.39 8.25
CA SER A 97 -8.18 1.93 8.66
C SER A 97 -7.26 3.10 9.10
N GLN A 98 -7.35 4.24 8.41
CA GLN A 98 -6.61 5.46 8.75
C GLN A 98 -7.19 6.15 9.99
N ALA A 99 -8.51 6.15 10.15
CA ALA A 99 -9.18 6.69 11.33
C ALA A 99 -8.78 5.92 12.60
N ILE A 100 -8.72 4.59 12.54
CA ILE A 100 -8.23 3.74 13.64
C ILE A 100 -6.77 4.07 13.95
N TYR A 101 -5.90 4.16 12.94
CA TYR A 101 -4.50 4.49 13.14
C TYR A 101 -4.30 5.87 13.79
N LEU A 102 -4.98 6.90 13.27
CA LEU A 102 -4.90 8.24 13.82
C LEU A 102 -5.46 8.30 15.23
N GLY A 103 -6.56 7.61 15.52
CA GLY A 103 -7.13 7.50 16.87
C GLY A 103 -6.16 6.88 17.86
N ALA A 104 -5.52 5.76 17.49
CA ALA A 104 -4.51 5.11 18.32
C ALA A 104 -3.29 6.01 18.57
N LYS A 105 -2.84 6.73 17.54
CA LYS A 105 -1.72 7.68 17.66
C LYS A 105 -2.08 8.87 18.55
N TRP A 106 -3.31 9.37 18.44
CA TRP A 106 -3.79 10.47 19.27
C TRP A 106 -3.89 10.06 20.75
N TYR A 107 -4.35 8.83 21.01
CA TYR A 107 -4.36 8.24 22.36
C TYR A 107 -2.93 8.14 22.95
N ALA A 108 -1.98 7.58 22.21
CA ALA A 108 -0.59 7.43 22.68
C ALA A 108 0.11 8.78 22.92
N LEU A 109 -0.19 9.80 22.11
CA LEU A 109 0.46 11.12 22.23
C LEU A 109 -0.15 12.02 23.30
N LEU A 110 -1.47 11.96 23.52
CA LEU A 110 -2.15 12.91 24.41
C LEU A 110 -2.68 12.25 25.68
N ILE A 111 -3.29 11.09 25.55
CA ILE A 111 -4.00 10.44 26.66
C ILE A 111 -3.00 9.70 27.55
N GLU A 112 -2.07 8.96 26.96
CA GLU A 112 -1.09 8.18 27.73
C GLU A 112 -0.17 9.05 28.61
N PRO A 113 0.42 10.17 28.13
CA PRO A 113 1.27 11.01 28.97
C PRO A 113 0.47 11.76 30.04
N PHE A 114 -0.77 12.15 29.72
CA PHE A 114 -1.68 12.79 30.66
C PHE A 114 -2.04 11.85 31.83
N LEU A 115 -2.41 10.60 31.54
CA LEU A 115 -2.72 9.59 32.55
C LEU A 115 -1.50 9.23 33.42
N ARG A 116 -0.31 9.15 32.81
CA ARG A 116 0.94 8.87 33.51
C ARG A 116 1.33 9.98 34.50
N ASN A 117 0.99 11.23 34.20
CA ASN A 117 1.21 12.36 35.10
C ASN A 117 0.25 12.38 36.30
N LEU A 118 -0.99 11.88 36.13
CA LEU A 118 -1.98 11.81 37.21
C LEU A 118 -1.67 10.72 38.24
N THR A 119 -1.02 9.64 37.82
CA THR A 119 -0.67 8.48 38.67
C THR A 119 0.67 8.63 39.40
N ARG A 120 1.44 9.69 39.14
CA ARG A 120 2.74 10.00 39.78
C ARG A 120 2.65 10.92 41.00
N ARG A 121 1.45 11.28 41.46
CA ARG A 121 1.20 12.01 42.72
C ARG A 121 0.74 11.05 43.80
#